data_AF-A0A962K9E1-F1
#
_entry.id   AF-A0A962K9E1-F1
#
_cell.length_a   1.000
_cell.length_b   1.000
_cell.length_c   1.000
_cell.angle_alpha   90.00
_cell.angle_beta   90.00
_cell.angle_gamma   90.00
#
_symmetry.space_group_name_H-M   'P 1'
#
loop_
_entity.id
_entity.type
_entity.pdbx_description
1 polymer ?
#
loop_
_entity_poly.entity_id
_entity_poly.type
_entity_poly.pdbx_seq_one_letter_code
_entity_poly.pdbx_strand_id
1 'polypeptide(L)'
;IGLAWLWSGTERPVQGVGQPDPIAVNIVRQYVAAEQRPRYQQLLQEFGRNKELPEGYELQALLALSHYPELRETRIRFIMDDVNIPLSSRPYWATLYRSAAQRTYLVVIDSRRDDDRAELLLRNQPFNAQTGVIGHELAHTVYYLDRSFFDILADAACQLSSCRIGFERDTDQRTVDYGLGWQRYDHSLFLRTSFGADPDAAANPGSAYMGPRELLDLMESNPAYQATLAQH
;
A
#
# COMPACT_ATOMS: atom_id res chain seq x y z
N ILE A 1 57.78 -16.81 -16.77
CA ILE A 1 56.67 -17.74 -16.40
C ILE A 1 56.09 -17.22 -15.09
N GLY A 2 54.87 -16.65 -15.19
CA GLY A 2 53.92 -16.20 -14.15
C GLY A 2 54.41 -15.73 -12.77
N LEU A 3 54.43 -14.41 -12.57
CA LEU A 3 54.49 -13.74 -11.27
C LEU A 3 53.13 -13.82 -10.54
N ALA A 4 53.16 -14.30 -9.29
CA ALA A 4 52.07 -14.19 -8.33
C ALA A 4 51.93 -12.74 -7.85
N TRP A 5 50.75 -12.16 -8.02
CA TRP A 5 50.38 -10.88 -7.41
C TRP A 5 49.37 -11.14 -6.30
N LEU A 6 49.78 -10.80 -5.08
CA LEU A 6 48.94 -10.65 -3.91
C LEU A 6 47.91 -9.54 -4.17
N TRP A 7 46.62 -9.89 -4.18
CA TRP A 7 45.53 -8.93 -4.10
C TRP A 7 45.00 -8.94 -2.66
N SER A 8 45.56 -8.08 -1.82
CA SER A 8 44.99 -7.75 -0.51
C SER A 8 43.88 -6.71 -0.73
N GLY A 9 42.68 -7.19 -1.07
CA GLY A 9 41.49 -6.35 -1.04
C GLY A 9 41.05 -6.14 0.40
N THR A 10 41.37 -4.98 0.97
CA THR A 10 40.69 -4.49 2.17
C THR A 10 39.23 -4.24 1.81
N GLU A 11 38.34 -5.18 2.15
CA GLU A 11 36.90 -4.96 2.16
C GLU A 11 36.62 -3.86 3.19
N ARG A 12 36.27 -2.66 2.70
CA ARG A 12 35.65 -1.66 3.56
C ARG A 12 34.28 -2.22 3.94
N PRO A 13 33.90 -2.25 5.23
CA PRO A 13 32.53 -2.58 5.57
C PRO A 13 31.64 -1.53 4.90
N VAL A 14 30.81 -1.97 3.96
CA VAL A 14 29.64 -1.20 3.56
C VAL A 14 28.85 -1.06 4.85
N GLN A 15 28.80 0.16 5.39
CA GLN A 15 27.89 0.47 6.48
C GLN A 15 26.49 0.17 5.95
N GLY A 16 25.99 -1.01 6.31
CA GLY A 16 24.59 -1.32 6.19
C GLY A 16 23.85 -0.20 6.90
N VAL A 17 23.04 0.54 6.14
CA VAL A 17 21.93 1.30 6.70
C VAL A 17 21.27 0.34 7.68
N GLY A 18 21.34 0.66 8.98
CA GLY A 18 20.82 -0.22 10.01
C GLY A 18 19.42 -0.65 9.60
N GLN A 19 19.14 -1.96 9.67
CA GLN A 19 17.76 -2.42 9.61
C GLN A 19 16.98 -1.51 10.56
N PRO A 20 15.96 -0.78 10.07
CA PRO A 20 15.19 0.06 10.96
C PRO A 20 14.73 -0.82 12.12
N ASP A 21 14.89 -0.33 13.35
CA ASP A 21 14.22 -0.92 14.51
C ASP A 21 12.81 -1.30 14.07
N PRO A 22 12.30 -2.52 14.38
CA PRO A 22 10.98 -2.92 13.92
C PRO A 22 10.03 -1.80 14.30
N ILE A 23 9.56 -1.08 13.28
CA ILE A 23 8.62 0.03 13.45
C ILE A 23 7.55 -0.57 14.35
N ALA A 24 7.27 0.04 15.49
CA ALA A 24 6.19 -0.42 16.34
C ALA A 24 4.90 -0.21 15.55
N VAL A 25 4.54 -1.19 14.72
CA VAL A 25 3.45 -1.11 13.79
C VAL A 25 2.18 -1.19 14.63
N ASN A 26 1.40 -0.12 14.62
CA ASN A 26 0.15 -0.08 15.36
C ASN A 26 -0.90 -0.92 14.62
N ILE A 27 -1.06 -2.18 15.02
CA ILE A 27 -2.06 -3.08 14.43
C ILE A 27 -3.43 -2.81 15.07
N VAL A 28 -4.40 -2.43 14.24
CA VAL A 28 -5.78 -2.17 14.66
C VAL A 28 -6.70 -3.06 13.83
N ARG A 29 -7.52 -3.91 14.48
CA ARG A 29 -8.48 -4.76 13.77
C ARG A 29 -9.48 -3.94 12.96
N GLN A 30 -10.04 -2.90 13.57
CA GLN A 30 -11.08 -2.11 12.94
C GLN A 30 -10.96 -0.65 13.33
N TYR A 31 -10.87 0.20 12.32
CA TYR A 31 -11.09 1.63 12.47
C TYR A 31 -12.59 1.94 12.33
N VAL A 32 -13.12 2.68 13.31
CA VAL A 32 -14.49 3.18 13.30
C VAL A 32 -14.47 4.69 13.15
N ALA A 33 -15.20 5.22 12.17
CA ALA A 33 -15.16 6.65 11.81
C ALA A 33 -15.46 7.58 13.01
N ALA A 34 -16.44 7.23 13.84
CA ALA A 34 -16.82 8.03 15.00
C ALA A 34 -15.70 8.12 16.06
N GLU A 35 -14.95 7.03 16.23
CA GLU A 35 -13.85 6.93 17.21
C GLU A 35 -12.58 7.62 16.71
N GLN A 36 -12.35 7.63 15.39
CA GLN A 36 -11.15 8.23 14.81
C GLN A 36 -11.31 9.73 14.52
N ARG A 37 -12.54 10.24 14.40
CA ARG A 37 -12.81 11.66 14.11
C ARG A 37 -12.12 12.64 15.08
N PRO A 38 -12.08 12.41 16.41
CA PRO A 38 -11.34 13.28 17.33
C PRO A 38 -9.83 13.38 17.04
N ARG A 39 -9.25 12.37 16.39
CA ARG A 39 -7.81 12.33 16.05
C ARG A 39 -7.48 13.07 14.75
N TYR A 40 -8.48 13.55 14.01
CA TYR A 40 -8.28 14.14 12.68
C TYR A 40 -7.24 15.27 12.68
N GLN A 41 -7.33 16.23 13.60
CA GLN A 41 -6.41 17.38 13.63
C GLN A 41 -4.97 16.95 13.93
N GLN A 42 -4.79 16.00 14.84
CA GLN A 42 -3.48 15.43 15.15
C GLN A 42 -2.90 14.71 13.91
N LEU A 43 -3.68 13.83 13.29
CA LEU A 43 -3.25 13.09 12.11
C LEU A 43 -2.92 14.03 10.94
N LEU A 44 -3.73 15.07 10.73
CA LEU A 44 -3.49 16.07 9.69
C LEU A 44 -2.17 16.82 9.94
N GLN A 45 -1.90 17.19 11.19
CA GLN A 45 -0.64 17.83 11.56
C GLN A 45 0.57 16.92 11.33
N GLU A 46 0.45 15.63 11.65
CA GLU A 46 1.55 14.68 11.55
C GLU A 46 1.79 14.16 10.12
N PHE A 47 0.74 13.92 9.33
CA PHE A 47 0.81 13.21 8.05
C PHE A 47 0.26 13.99 6.86
N GLY A 48 -0.39 15.14 7.07
CA GLY A 48 -0.98 15.95 5.99
C GLY A 48 0.02 16.81 5.22
N ARG A 49 1.25 16.97 5.72
CA ARG A 49 2.27 17.78 5.05
C ARG A 49 2.62 17.20 3.67
N ASN A 50 2.70 18.08 2.67
CA ASN A 50 2.98 17.73 1.27
C ASN A 50 1.93 16.78 0.64
N LYS A 51 0.70 16.75 1.19
CA LYS A 51 -0.41 15.94 0.66
C LYS A 51 -1.51 16.83 0.10
N GLU A 52 -2.02 16.48 -1.07
CA GLU A 52 -3.35 16.90 -1.54
C GLU A 52 -4.31 15.77 -1.20
N LEU A 53 -5.01 15.86 -0.07
CA LEU A 53 -5.85 14.76 0.46
C LEU A 53 -7.14 14.57 -0.36
N PRO A 54 -7.71 13.34 -0.40
CA PRO A 54 -8.93 13.06 -1.16
C PRO A 54 -10.15 13.62 -0.43
N GLU A 55 -10.93 14.45 -1.11
CA GLU A 55 -12.15 15.06 -0.56
C GLU A 55 -13.13 13.99 -0.07
N GLY A 56 -13.54 14.09 1.20
CA GLY A 56 -14.47 13.15 1.84
C GLY A 56 -13.83 11.84 2.35
N TYR A 57 -12.55 11.61 2.07
CA TYR A 57 -11.77 10.45 2.52
C TYR A 57 -10.48 10.83 3.25
N GLU A 58 -10.37 12.08 3.71
CA GLU A 58 -9.16 12.61 4.32
C GLU A 58 -8.78 11.83 5.58
N LEU A 59 -9.76 11.45 6.41
CA LEU A 59 -9.50 10.70 7.62
C LEU A 59 -8.96 9.29 7.31
N GLN A 60 -9.54 8.61 6.32
CA GLN A 60 -9.10 7.28 5.86
C GLN A 60 -7.67 7.37 5.29
N ALA A 61 -7.40 8.38 4.47
CA ALA A 61 -6.07 8.61 3.90
C ALA A 61 -5.02 8.93 4.98
N LEU A 62 -5.37 9.74 5.97
CA LEU A 62 -4.48 10.08 7.08
C LEU A 62 -4.23 8.89 8.01
N LEU A 63 -5.25 8.07 8.29
CA LEU A 63 -5.09 6.81 9.01
C LEU A 63 -4.14 5.88 8.25
N ALA A 64 -4.37 5.66 6.95
CA ALA A 64 -3.49 4.84 6.14
C ALA A 64 -2.05 5.39 6.09
N LEU A 65 -1.85 6.70 5.90
CA LEU A 65 -0.54 7.36 5.94
C LEU A 65 0.17 7.18 7.29
N SER A 66 -0.56 7.07 8.40
CA SER A 66 0.05 6.89 9.73
C SER A 66 0.81 5.57 9.88
N HIS A 67 0.54 4.59 9.00
CA HIS A 67 1.27 3.34 8.92
C HIS A 67 2.58 3.43 8.12
N TYR A 68 2.74 4.45 7.27
CA TYR A 68 3.89 4.60 6.36
C TYR A 68 4.73 5.84 6.74
N PRO A 69 5.52 5.80 7.83
CA PRO A 69 6.25 6.97 8.33
C PRO A 69 7.22 7.58 7.33
N GLU A 70 7.77 6.78 6.42
CA GLU A 70 8.64 7.21 5.32
C GLU A 70 7.91 8.10 4.29
N LEU A 71 6.58 8.06 4.24
CA LEU A 71 5.77 8.93 3.37
C LEU A 71 5.49 10.30 3.98
N ARG A 72 5.91 10.58 5.22
CA ARG A 72 5.59 11.82 5.94
C ARG A 72 5.95 13.07 5.15
N GLU A 73 7.16 13.13 4.59
CA GLU A 73 7.65 14.28 3.81
C GLU A 73 7.44 14.12 2.29
N THR A 74 6.97 12.96 1.84
CA THR A 74 6.77 12.65 0.41
C THR A 74 5.60 13.43 -0.17
N ARG A 75 5.75 13.94 -1.41
CA ARG A 75 4.66 14.62 -2.12
C ARG A 75 3.69 13.60 -2.70
N ILE A 76 2.46 13.59 -2.21
CA ILE A 76 1.41 12.68 -2.70
C ILE A 76 0.16 13.49 -3.01
N ARG A 77 -0.42 13.26 -4.18
CA ARG A 77 -1.67 13.88 -4.60
C ARG A 77 -2.72 12.82 -4.78
N PHE A 78 -3.78 12.88 -3.99
CA PHE A 78 -4.95 12.04 -4.16
C PHE A 78 -5.91 12.74 -5.11
N ILE A 79 -6.19 12.12 -6.26
CA ILE A 79 -6.96 12.73 -7.34
C ILE A 79 -8.27 11.95 -7.47
N MET A 80 -9.39 12.60 -7.15
CA MET A 80 -10.72 12.09 -7.50
C MET A 80 -10.97 12.41 -8.98
N ASP A 81 -11.15 11.39 -9.82
CA ASP A 81 -11.35 11.55 -11.26
C ASP A 81 -12.38 10.54 -11.79
N ASP A 82 -12.93 10.78 -12.98
CA ASP A 82 -13.81 9.83 -13.67
C ASP A 82 -12.93 8.87 -14.49
N VAL A 83 -12.55 7.75 -13.90
CA VAL A 83 -11.58 6.80 -14.48
C VAL A 83 -12.07 5.37 -14.36
N ASN A 84 -11.92 4.58 -15.42
CA ASN A 84 -12.34 3.16 -15.44
C ASN A 84 -11.49 2.20 -14.55
N ILE A 85 -10.64 2.73 -13.66
CA ILE A 85 -9.78 1.96 -12.74
C ILE A 85 -10.06 2.39 -11.30
N PRO A 86 -10.36 1.47 -10.35
CA PRO A 86 -10.95 1.86 -9.07
C PRO A 86 -10.04 2.75 -8.23
N LEU A 87 -8.78 2.33 -8.17
CA LEU A 87 -7.71 2.99 -7.46
C LEU A 87 -6.42 2.68 -8.20
N SER A 88 -5.48 3.63 -8.25
CA SER A 88 -4.13 3.35 -8.74
C SER A 88 -3.09 4.33 -8.21
N SER A 89 -1.90 3.81 -7.94
CA SER A 89 -0.76 4.60 -7.51
C SER A 89 0.34 4.57 -8.53
N ARG A 90 0.78 5.77 -8.91
CA ARG A 90 1.83 5.94 -9.91
C ARG A 90 2.67 7.17 -9.63
N PRO A 91 3.97 7.14 -9.92
CA PRO A 91 4.75 8.36 -9.94
C PRO A 91 4.24 9.30 -11.03
N TYR A 92 4.24 10.59 -10.77
CA TYR A 92 3.91 11.58 -11.77
C TYR A 92 5.06 11.65 -12.79
N TRP A 93 4.81 11.18 -14.02
CA TRP A 93 5.80 11.03 -15.08
C TRP A 93 6.67 12.27 -15.29
N ALA A 94 6.08 13.46 -15.22
CA ALA A 94 6.79 14.74 -15.36
C ALA A 94 7.72 15.08 -14.17
N THR A 95 7.82 14.24 -13.15
CA THR A 95 8.76 14.42 -12.02
C THR A 95 9.79 13.31 -11.92
N LEU A 96 9.71 12.29 -12.78
CA LEU A 96 10.54 11.08 -12.68
C LEU A 96 12.05 11.34 -12.89
N TYR A 97 12.40 12.40 -13.61
CA TYR A 97 13.78 12.86 -13.78
C TYR A 97 14.40 13.45 -12.49
N ARG A 98 13.58 13.70 -11.46
CA ARG A 98 14.03 14.18 -10.14
C ARG A 98 14.45 12.99 -9.27
N SER A 99 15.22 13.27 -8.22
CA SER A 99 15.49 12.28 -7.17
C SER A 99 14.18 11.77 -6.56
N ALA A 100 14.17 10.53 -6.06
CA ALA A 100 12.96 9.89 -5.54
C ALA A 100 12.24 10.73 -4.47
N ALA A 101 13.01 11.41 -3.60
CA ALA A 101 12.51 12.32 -2.57
C ALA A 101 11.84 13.61 -3.12
N GLN A 102 12.07 13.97 -4.37
CA GLN A 102 11.50 15.17 -5.02
C GLN A 102 10.42 14.83 -6.06
N ARG A 103 10.12 13.54 -6.24
CA ARG A 103 9.02 13.08 -7.08
C ARG A 103 7.69 13.38 -6.41
N THR A 104 6.68 13.54 -7.25
CA THR A 104 5.29 13.58 -6.80
C THR A 104 4.65 12.25 -7.16
N TYR A 105 3.95 11.63 -6.22
CA TYR A 105 3.20 10.40 -6.44
C TYR A 105 1.70 10.73 -6.52
N LEU A 106 0.99 10.04 -7.40
CA LEU A 106 -0.44 10.23 -7.61
C LEU A 106 -1.15 8.97 -7.12
N VAL A 107 -2.16 9.15 -6.27
CA VAL A 107 -3.15 8.12 -5.94
C VAL A 107 -4.45 8.54 -6.61
N VAL A 108 -4.80 7.91 -7.72
CA VAL A 108 -6.01 8.23 -8.49
C VAL A 108 -7.16 7.39 -7.97
N ILE A 109 -8.29 8.02 -7.67
CA ILE A 109 -9.49 7.43 -7.11
C ILE A 109 -10.65 7.66 -8.05
N ASP A 110 -11.27 6.56 -8.46
CA ASP A 110 -12.46 6.62 -9.28
C ASP A 110 -13.62 7.24 -8.49
N SER A 111 -14.14 8.33 -9.01
CA SER A 111 -15.28 9.07 -8.47
C SER A 111 -16.61 8.59 -9.05
N ARG A 112 -16.61 7.84 -10.17
CA ARG A 112 -17.84 7.44 -10.84
C ARG A 112 -17.70 6.14 -11.63
N ARG A 113 -18.65 5.23 -11.40
CA ARG A 113 -18.93 4.09 -12.27
C ARG A 113 -20.37 4.03 -12.67
N ASP A 114 -20.57 3.79 -13.96
CA ASP A 114 -21.89 3.56 -14.57
C ASP A 114 -22.12 2.07 -14.89
N ASP A 115 -21.25 1.16 -14.43
CA ASP A 115 -21.34 -0.30 -14.64
C ASP A 115 -21.82 -1.08 -13.40
N ASP A 116 -21.97 -2.41 -13.54
CA ASP A 116 -22.39 -3.35 -12.50
C ASP A 116 -21.31 -3.62 -11.43
N ARG A 117 -20.24 -2.80 -11.39
CA ARG A 117 -19.13 -2.91 -10.44
C ARG A 117 -19.01 -1.68 -9.57
N ALA A 118 -20.15 -1.09 -9.22
CA ALA A 118 -20.24 0.10 -8.39
C ALA A 118 -19.59 -0.11 -7.01
N GLU A 119 -19.53 -1.33 -6.49
CA GLU A 119 -18.92 -1.68 -5.19
C GLU A 119 -17.40 -1.48 -5.17
N LEU A 120 -16.77 -1.42 -6.35
CA LEU A 120 -15.35 -1.04 -6.46
C LEU A 120 -15.12 0.44 -6.16
N LEU A 121 -16.15 1.30 -6.22
CA LEU A 121 -16.03 2.71 -5.85
C LEU A 121 -15.76 2.84 -4.35
N LEU A 122 -14.79 3.67 -4.00
CA LEU A 122 -14.38 3.90 -2.62
C LEU A 122 -15.58 4.29 -1.72
N ARG A 123 -16.49 5.13 -2.23
CA ARG A 123 -17.68 5.60 -1.50
C ARG A 123 -18.63 4.50 -1.03
N ASN A 124 -18.64 3.37 -1.72
CA ASN A 124 -19.56 2.26 -1.45
C ASN A 124 -18.98 1.25 -0.47
N GLN A 125 -17.70 1.37 -0.12
CA GLN A 125 -17.02 0.46 0.79
C GLN A 125 -17.14 0.92 2.26
N PRO A 126 -17.12 0.00 3.23
CA PRO A 126 -17.05 0.35 4.65
C PRO A 126 -15.79 1.15 5.00
N PHE A 127 -15.84 1.98 6.05
CA PHE A 127 -14.73 2.84 6.47
C PHE A 127 -13.38 2.11 6.66
N ASN A 128 -13.41 0.90 7.25
CA ASN A 128 -12.20 0.10 7.45
C ASN A 128 -11.63 -0.39 6.11
N ALA A 129 -12.49 -0.85 5.20
CA ALA A 129 -12.11 -1.27 3.85
C ALA A 129 -11.56 -0.11 3.01
N GLN A 130 -12.18 1.09 3.10
CA GLN A 130 -11.67 2.31 2.47
C GLN A 130 -10.24 2.63 2.91
N THR A 131 -9.98 2.54 4.21
CA THR A 131 -8.63 2.72 4.77
C THR A 131 -7.65 1.67 4.23
N GLY A 132 -8.11 0.43 4.05
CA GLY A 132 -7.30 -0.68 3.55
C GLY A 132 -6.91 -0.55 2.08
N VAL A 133 -7.86 -0.19 1.22
CA VAL A 133 -7.57 0.00 -0.20
C VAL A 133 -6.71 1.24 -0.44
N ILE A 134 -6.91 2.33 0.33
CA ILE A 134 -5.96 3.47 0.30
C ILE A 134 -4.59 3.03 0.83
N GLY A 135 -4.56 2.18 1.85
CA GLY A 135 -3.34 1.56 2.37
C GLY A 135 -2.55 0.80 1.31
N HIS A 136 -3.22 -0.01 0.50
CA HIS A 136 -2.65 -0.75 -0.64
C HIS A 136 -1.94 0.18 -1.63
N GLU A 137 -2.61 1.28 -1.96
CA GLU A 137 -2.08 2.29 -2.88
C GLU A 137 -0.86 3.03 -2.32
N LEU A 138 -0.86 3.30 -1.02
CA LEU A 138 0.31 3.85 -0.37
C LEU A 138 1.48 2.85 -0.33
N ALA A 139 1.22 1.55 -0.19
CA ALA A 139 2.26 0.52 -0.30
C ALA A 139 2.88 0.44 -1.71
N HIS A 140 2.14 0.76 -2.77
CA HIS A 140 2.74 1.00 -4.10
C HIS A 140 3.64 2.24 -4.09
N THR A 141 3.22 3.32 -3.45
CA THR A 141 4.05 4.54 -3.33
C THR A 141 5.36 4.28 -2.60
N VAL A 142 5.33 3.52 -1.50
CA VAL A 142 6.52 3.08 -0.77
C VAL A 142 7.46 2.31 -1.68
N TYR A 143 6.95 1.34 -2.44
CA TYR A 143 7.75 0.57 -3.39
C TYR A 143 8.50 1.46 -4.39
N TYR A 144 7.89 2.54 -4.86
CA TYR A 144 8.52 3.45 -5.81
C TYR A 144 9.57 4.40 -5.20
N LEU A 145 9.64 4.54 -3.88
CA LEU A 145 10.63 5.42 -3.23
C LEU A 145 12.07 4.96 -3.49
N ASP A 146 12.30 3.66 -3.57
CA ASP A 146 13.65 3.09 -3.74
C ASP A 146 13.99 2.79 -5.21
N ARG A 147 13.12 3.18 -6.15
CA ARG A 147 13.24 2.81 -7.57
C ARG A 147 13.91 3.91 -8.38
N SER A 148 14.86 3.53 -9.24
CA SER A 148 15.41 4.43 -10.24
C SER A 148 14.40 4.71 -11.35
N PHE A 149 14.71 5.68 -12.23
CA PHE A 149 13.90 5.93 -13.42
C PHE A 149 13.72 4.68 -14.29
N PHE A 150 14.80 3.92 -14.50
CA PHE A 150 14.77 2.72 -15.33
C PHE A 150 14.00 1.57 -14.68
N ASP A 151 14.07 1.44 -13.35
CA ASP A 151 13.26 0.45 -12.64
C ASP A 151 11.77 0.73 -12.83
N ILE A 152 11.35 2.00 -12.71
CA ILE A 152 9.95 2.40 -12.91
C ILE A 152 9.48 2.11 -14.35
N LEU A 153 10.34 2.27 -15.36
CA LEU A 153 10.02 1.89 -16.73
C LEU A 153 9.89 0.37 -16.88
N ALA A 154 10.75 -0.40 -16.23
CA ALA A 154 10.66 -1.87 -16.21
C ALA A 154 9.39 -2.33 -15.48
N ASP A 155 9.04 -1.70 -14.37
CA ASP A 155 7.80 -1.95 -13.63
C ASP A 155 6.58 -1.66 -14.52
N ALA A 156 6.57 -0.53 -15.23
CA ALA A 156 5.49 -0.20 -16.16
C ALA A 156 5.36 -1.22 -17.31
N ALA A 157 6.46 -1.79 -17.80
CA ALA A 157 6.42 -2.87 -18.78
C ALA A 157 5.90 -4.19 -18.15
N CYS A 158 6.31 -4.52 -16.92
CA CYS A 158 5.81 -5.67 -16.16
C CYS A 158 4.28 -5.62 -16.01
N GLN A 159 3.71 -4.43 -15.76
CA GLN A 159 2.26 -4.22 -15.62
C GLN A 159 1.44 -4.65 -16.85
N LEU A 160 2.06 -4.72 -18.04
CA LEU A 160 1.40 -5.13 -19.29
C LEU A 160 1.38 -6.66 -19.50
N SER A 161 1.91 -7.43 -18.55
CA SER A 161 2.04 -8.89 -18.63
C SER A 161 1.48 -9.57 -17.37
N SER A 162 1.60 -10.90 -17.30
CA SER A 162 1.24 -11.67 -16.08
C SER A 162 2.08 -11.31 -14.86
N CYS A 163 3.23 -10.62 -15.04
CA CYS A 163 4.06 -10.08 -13.95
C CYS A 163 3.26 -9.17 -13.00
N ARG A 164 2.23 -8.48 -13.51
CA ARG A 164 1.29 -7.68 -12.69
C ARG A 164 0.70 -8.45 -11.52
N ILE A 165 0.41 -9.74 -11.69
CA ILE A 165 -0.18 -10.57 -10.63
C ILE A 165 0.78 -10.66 -9.43
N GLY A 166 2.05 -10.92 -9.68
CA GLY A 166 3.07 -10.96 -8.62
C GLY A 166 3.22 -9.60 -7.96
N PHE A 167 3.28 -8.52 -8.75
CA PHE A 167 3.43 -7.16 -8.25
C PHE A 167 2.32 -6.72 -7.28
N GLU A 168 1.05 -6.96 -7.63
CA GLU A 168 -0.09 -6.59 -6.78
C GLU A 168 -0.13 -7.44 -5.49
N ARG A 169 0.23 -8.72 -5.58
CA ARG A 169 0.33 -9.62 -4.42
C ARG A 169 1.49 -9.26 -3.49
N ASP A 170 2.62 -8.84 -4.04
CA ASP A 170 3.73 -8.29 -3.24
C ASP A 170 3.34 -6.98 -2.55
N THR A 171 2.44 -6.19 -3.15
CA THR A 171 1.87 -5.00 -2.53
C THR A 171 0.84 -5.35 -1.43
N ASP A 172 0.03 -6.39 -1.60
CA ASP A 172 -0.82 -6.93 -0.53
C ASP A 172 0.02 -7.36 0.68
N GLN A 173 1.11 -8.11 0.45
CA GLN A 173 2.07 -8.48 1.48
C GLN A 173 2.64 -7.25 2.18
N ARG A 174 3.12 -6.26 1.42
CA ARG A 174 3.66 -5.02 1.98
C ARG A 174 2.63 -4.30 2.83
N THR A 175 1.36 -4.26 2.41
CA THR A 175 0.28 -3.63 3.17
C THR A 175 0.05 -4.34 4.51
N VAL A 176 0.14 -5.68 4.53
CA VAL A 176 0.13 -6.48 5.77
C VAL A 176 1.34 -6.13 6.64
N ASP A 177 2.54 -6.06 6.06
CA ASP A 177 3.77 -5.78 6.81
C ASP A 177 3.77 -4.38 7.47
N TYR A 178 3.15 -3.40 6.82
CA TYR A 178 2.93 -2.06 7.36
C TYR A 178 1.71 -1.96 8.31
N GLY A 179 1.05 -3.07 8.59
CA GLY A 179 0.04 -3.14 9.66
C GLY A 179 -1.40 -2.87 9.26
N LEU A 180 -1.68 -2.82 7.97
CA LEU A 180 -3.02 -2.58 7.41
C LEU A 180 -3.69 -3.87 6.93
N GLY A 181 -3.22 -5.02 7.39
CA GLY A 181 -3.69 -6.34 6.97
C GLY A 181 -5.18 -6.54 7.26
N TRP A 182 -5.69 -6.10 8.42
CA TRP A 182 -7.11 -6.21 8.75
C TRP A 182 -7.99 -5.31 7.88
N GLN A 183 -7.54 -4.10 7.61
CA GLN A 183 -8.24 -3.17 6.71
C GLN A 183 -8.26 -3.72 5.29
N ARG A 184 -7.15 -4.32 4.84
CA ARG A 184 -7.04 -4.96 3.53
C ARG A 184 -7.88 -6.24 3.42
N TYR A 185 -7.96 -7.02 4.50
CA TYR A 185 -8.85 -8.16 4.65
C TYR A 185 -10.31 -7.74 4.51
N ASP A 186 -10.76 -6.72 5.26
CA ASP A 186 -12.13 -6.23 5.19
C ASP A 186 -12.49 -5.69 3.79
N HIS A 187 -11.52 -5.07 3.09
CA HIS A 187 -11.69 -4.69 1.70
C HIS A 187 -11.90 -5.90 0.78
N SER A 188 -11.04 -6.94 0.90
CA SER A 188 -11.15 -8.17 0.10
C SER A 188 -12.47 -8.89 0.36
N LEU A 189 -12.87 -8.99 1.63
CA LEU A 189 -14.11 -9.62 2.08
C LEU A 189 -15.34 -8.89 1.54
N PHE A 190 -15.34 -7.56 1.63
CA PHE A 190 -16.43 -6.74 1.10
C PHE A 190 -16.64 -6.97 -0.39
N LEU A 191 -15.59 -6.84 -1.20
CA LEU A 191 -15.70 -7.00 -2.65
C LEU A 191 -16.18 -8.40 -3.04
N ARG A 192 -15.63 -9.45 -2.42
CA ARG A 192 -16.05 -10.82 -2.71
C ARG A 192 -17.52 -11.05 -2.37
N THR A 193 -17.94 -10.61 -1.20
CA THR A 193 -19.34 -10.75 -0.75
C THR A 193 -20.27 -9.98 -1.70
N SER A 194 -19.89 -8.76 -2.09
CA SER A 194 -20.63 -7.94 -3.04
C SER A 194 -20.80 -8.59 -4.41
N PHE A 195 -19.81 -9.34 -4.89
CA PHE A 195 -19.87 -10.07 -6.15
C PHE A 195 -20.39 -11.51 -6.02
N GLY A 196 -20.95 -11.89 -4.86
CA GLY A 196 -21.52 -13.23 -4.63
C GLY A 196 -20.49 -14.37 -4.59
N ALA A 197 -19.21 -14.04 -4.40
CA ALA A 197 -18.14 -15.02 -4.25
C ALA A 197 -18.06 -15.54 -2.81
N ASP A 198 -17.71 -16.82 -2.66
CA ASP A 198 -17.47 -17.43 -1.35
C ASP A 198 -16.23 -16.80 -0.68
N PRO A 199 -16.37 -16.12 0.47
CA PRO A 199 -15.26 -15.49 1.16
C PRO A 199 -14.27 -16.50 1.77
N ASP A 200 -14.73 -17.72 2.08
CA ASP A 200 -13.93 -18.77 2.73
C ASP A 200 -13.19 -19.66 1.72
N ALA A 201 -13.43 -19.47 0.42
CA ALA A 201 -12.72 -20.20 -0.62
C ALA A 201 -11.20 -19.95 -0.51
N ALA A 202 -10.48 -21.03 -0.16
CA ALA A 202 -9.10 -21.02 0.32
C ALA A 202 -8.05 -20.46 -0.67
N ALA A 203 -8.37 -20.36 -1.95
CA ALA A 203 -7.43 -19.89 -2.95
C ALA A 203 -8.10 -18.95 -3.95
N ASN A 204 -7.37 -17.90 -4.35
CA ASN A 204 -7.69 -17.06 -5.50
C ASN A 204 -6.60 -17.19 -6.58
N PRO A 205 -6.29 -18.43 -7.02
CA PRO A 205 -5.11 -18.69 -7.84
C PRO A 205 -5.25 -17.98 -9.19
N GLY A 206 -4.27 -17.16 -9.54
CA GLY A 206 -4.26 -16.38 -10.77
C GLY A 206 -4.96 -15.01 -10.69
N SER A 207 -5.55 -14.65 -9.55
CA SER A 207 -6.00 -13.27 -9.33
C SER A 207 -4.84 -12.36 -8.95
N ALA A 208 -4.88 -11.12 -9.43
CA ALA A 208 -3.92 -10.10 -9.07
C ALA A 208 -3.98 -9.72 -7.58
N TYR A 209 -5.13 -9.94 -6.91
CA TYR A 209 -5.32 -9.55 -5.51
C TYR A 209 -5.54 -10.78 -4.62
N MET A 210 -4.95 -10.75 -3.43
CA MET A 210 -5.13 -11.78 -2.41
C MET A 210 -6.56 -11.80 -1.88
N GLY A 211 -7.11 -13.00 -1.74
CA GLY A 211 -8.39 -13.24 -1.09
C GLY A 211 -8.31 -13.12 0.45
N PRO A 212 -9.47 -13.15 1.14
CA PRO A 212 -9.54 -13.06 2.60
C PRO A 212 -8.69 -14.13 3.30
N ARG A 213 -8.76 -15.40 2.87
CA ARG A 213 -7.96 -16.48 3.49
C ARG A 213 -6.46 -16.27 3.32
N GLU A 214 -6.01 -15.88 2.14
CA GLU A 214 -4.59 -15.62 1.88
C GLU A 214 -4.06 -14.47 2.76
N LEU A 215 -4.85 -13.41 2.94
CA LEU A 215 -4.49 -12.31 3.84
C LEU A 215 -4.47 -12.74 5.32
N LEU A 216 -5.39 -13.63 5.74
CA LEU A 216 -5.35 -14.23 7.07
C LEU A 216 -4.08 -15.07 7.26
N ASP A 217 -3.71 -15.91 6.29
CA ASP A 217 -2.49 -16.71 6.35
C ASP A 217 -1.24 -15.82 6.54
N LEU A 218 -1.18 -14.68 5.82
CA LEU A 218 -0.11 -13.70 5.99
C LEU A 218 -0.09 -13.12 7.40
N MET A 219 -1.24 -12.70 7.93
CA MET A 219 -1.33 -12.15 9.29
C MET A 219 -0.99 -13.21 10.36
N GLU A 220 -1.45 -14.45 10.21
CA GLU A 220 -1.14 -15.58 11.10
C GLU A 220 0.38 -15.85 11.16
N SER A 221 1.07 -15.68 10.03
CA SER A 221 2.53 -15.82 9.94
C SER A 221 3.32 -14.60 10.46
N ASN A 222 2.65 -13.46 10.70
CA ASN A 222 3.29 -12.22 11.11
C ASN A 222 3.15 -11.99 12.64
N PRO A 223 4.26 -11.95 13.40
CA PRO A 223 4.23 -11.77 14.85
C PRO A 223 3.52 -10.48 15.32
N ALA A 224 3.47 -9.44 14.49
CA ALA A 224 2.82 -8.18 14.84
C ALA A 224 1.29 -8.34 15.04
N TYR A 225 0.67 -9.32 14.39
CA TYR A 225 -0.79 -9.50 14.40
C TYR A 225 -1.30 -10.41 15.52
N GLN A 226 -0.43 -11.14 16.23
CA GLN A 226 -0.81 -12.19 17.18
C GLN A 226 -1.79 -11.71 18.25
N ALA A 227 -1.59 -10.49 18.77
CA ALA A 227 -2.46 -9.90 19.77
C ALA A 227 -3.90 -9.65 19.25
N THR A 228 -4.03 -9.27 17.98
CA THR A 228 -5.33 -9.00 17.36
C THR A 228 -6.02 -10.24 16.82
N LEU A 229 -5.25 -11.25 16.39
CA LEU A 229 -5.78 -12.55 15.96
C LEU A 229 -6.41 -13.31 17.13
N ALA A 230 -5.86 -13.21 18.34
CA ALA A 230 -6.42 -13.85 19.53
C ALA A 230 -7.78 -13.28 19.97
N GLN A 231 -8.21 -12.15 19.40
CA GLN A 231 -9.45 -11.45 19.74
C GLN A 231 -10.53 -11.60 18.66
N HIS A 232 -10.21 -12.25 17.54
CA HIS A 232 -11.06 -12.46 16.38
C HIS A 232 -11.48 -13.94 16.29
#